data_AF-A0AAN4ZHE6-F1
#
_entry.id   AF-A0AAN4ZHE6-F1
#
_cell.length_a   1.000
_cell.length_b   1.000
_cell.length_c   1.000
_cell.angle_alpha   90.00
_cell.angle_beta   90.00
_cell.angle_gamma   90.00
#
_symmetry.space_group_name_H-M   'P 1'
#
loop_
_entity.id
_entity.type
_entity.pdbx_description
1 polymer ?
#
loop_
_entity_poly.entity_id
_entity_poly.type
_entity_poly.pdbx_seq_one_letter_code
_entity_poly.pdbx_strand_id
1 'polypeptide(L)'
;MGVNDSLKYGFQYEQEFHTRELMMSFQLSFPLFNTFIAHPLMLLVLCSNRSMNRGVFRAYALTEFGIFLIDVSTLLLRVSFIPPFVGIYCEGFICRAGAPNAVILAVLSTGILFNIPCYMFLLVRMHQLITAGTNQRWKLSERLGKRPVFE
;
A
#
# COMPACT_ATOMS: atom_id res chain seq x y z
N MET A 1 36.80 -2.81 2.25
CA MET A 1 36.82 -1.39 1.89
C MET A 1 36.89 -0.59 3.18
N GLY A 2 37.92 0.22 3.37
CA GLY A 2 38.08 1.04 4.58
C GLY A 2 36.95 2.07 4.66
N VAL A 3 36.28 2.12 5.80
CA VAL A 3 35.22 3.10 6.07
C VAL A 3 35.92 4.44 6.27
N ASN A 4 35.69 5.38 5.35
CA ASN A 4 36.18 6.76 5.47
C ASN A 4 35.36 7.49 6.52
N ASP A 5 35.90 7.64 7.74
CA ASP A 5 35.27 8.37 8.85
C ASP A 5 35.20 9.90 8.65
N SER A 6 35.67 10.41 7.49
CA SER A 6 35.80 11.84 7.22
C SER A 6 34.51 12.52 6.71
N LEU A 7 33.44 11.78 6.45
CA LEU A 7 32.12 12.34 6.12
C LEU A 7 31.18 12.18 7.33
N LYS A 8 31.42 12.99 8.37
CA LYS A 8 30.44 13.24 9.46
C LYS A 8 29.28 14.11 8.93
N TYR A 9 28.56 13.64 7.92
CA TYR A 9 27.19 14.12 7.66
C TYR A 9 26.25 13.37 8.60
N GLY A 10 26.34 13.73 9.88
CA GLY A 10 25.50 13.19 10.94
C GLY A 10 24.44 14.20 11.31
N PHE A 11 23.18 13.89 10.99
CA PHE A 11 22.02 14.44 11.67
C PHE A 11 22.14 14.10 13.17
N GLN A 12 22.85 14.92 13.96
CA GLN A 12 22.97 14.71 15.41
C GLN A 12 21.59 14.62 16.08
N TYR A 13 20.59 15.28 15.51
CA TYR A 13 19.18 15.19 15.91
C TYR A 13 18.60 13.77 15.88
N GLU A 14 19.00 12.91 14.92
CA GLU A 14 18.51 11.53 14.87
C GLU A 14 19.24 10.60 15.84
N GLN A 15 20.44 11.00 16.27
CA GLN A 15 21.26 10.20 17.19
C GLN A 15 20.92 10.46 18.66
N GLU A 16 20.42 11.66 18.99
CA GLU A 16 20.00 12.03 20.35
C GLU A 16 18.61 11.52 20.74
N PHE A 17 17.77 11.17 19.76
CA PHE A 17 16.46 10.58 20.04
C PHE A 17 16.50 9.05 19.92
N HIS A 18 16.03 8.35 20.94
CA HIS A 18 15.70 6.90 20.91
C HIS A 18 14.67 6.52 19.81
N THR A 19 14.28 7.45 18.95
CA THR A 19 13.38 7.27 17.80
C THR A 19 13.96 6.31 16.77
N ARG A 20 15.29 6.21 16.61
CA ARG A 20 15.87 5.28 15.62
C ARG A 20 15.57 3.82 15.97
N GLU A 21 15.78 3.40 17.21
CA GLU A 21 15.52 2.04 17.65
C GLU A 21 14.02 1.71 17.64
N LEU A 22 13.20 2.69 18.04
CA LEU A 22 11.74 2.57 17.98
C LEU A 22 11.27 2.45 16.53
N MET A 23 11.80 3.26 15.61
CA MET A 23 11.44 3.22 14.20
C MET A 23 11.89 1.92 13.56
N MET A 24 13.09 1.42 13.85
CA MET A 24 13.54 0.11 13.37
C MET A 24 12.69 -1.03 13.93
N SER A 25 12.31 -0.96 15.21
CA SER A 25 11.43 -1.95 15.84
C SER A 25 10.04 -1.92 15.23
N PHE A 26 9.51 -0.73 14.98
CA PHE A 26 8.21 -0.53 14.34
C PHE A 26 8.20 -1.01 12.89
N GLN A 27 9.21 -0.65 12.11
CA GLN A 27 9.40 -1.10 10.72
C GLN A 27 9.51 -2.62 10.61
N LEU A 28 10.00 -3.32 11.63
CA LEU A 28 10.00 -4.78 11.66
C LEU A 28 8.65 -5.34 12.11
N SER A 29 8.09 -4.79 13.19
CA SER A 29 6.90 -5.33 13.84
C SER A 29 5.62 -5.10 13.03
N PHE A 30 5.50 -3.93 12.39
CA PHE A 30 4.32 -3.53 11.64
C PHE A 30 4.03 -4.42 10.42
N PRO A 31 4.98 -4.65 9.48
CA PRO A 31 4.73 -5.55 8.35
C PRO A 31 4.53 -7.01 8.79
N LEU A 32 5.16 -7.47 9.88
CA LEU A 32 4.86 -8.80 10.44
C LEU A 32 3.41 -8.87 10.93
N PHE A 33 2.97 -7.86 11.70
CA PHE A 33 1.58 -7.78 12.15
C PHE A 33 0.61 -7.76 10.97
N ASN A 34 0.86 -6.94 9.94
CA ASN A 34 0.00 -6.90 8.76
C ASN A 34 -0.03 -8.23 8.01
N THR A 35 1.14 -8.81 7.75
CA THR A 35 1.33 -10.09 7.05
C THR A 35 0.58 -11.24 7.72
N PHE A 36 0.68 -11.36 9.05
CA PHE A 36 0.15 -12.51 9.77
C PHE A 36 -1.24 -12.30 10.37
N ILE A 37 -1.65 -11.06 10.64
CA ILE A 37 -2.91 -10.77 11.33
C ILE A 37 -3.86 -10.04 10.39
N ALA A 38 -3.46 -8.89 9.83
CA ALA A 38 -4.38 -8.08 9.03
C ALA A 38 -4.80 -8.77 7.73
N HIS A 39 -3.87 -9.26 6.92
CA HIS A 39 -4.18 -9.87 5.63
C HIS A 39 -5.02 -11.15 5.75
N PRO A 40 -4.69 -12.10 6.65
CA PRO A 40 -5.52 -13.29 6.83
C PRO A 40 -6.90 -12.95 7.37
N LEU A 41 -7.02 -11.97 8.28
CA LEU A 41 -8.30 -11.52 8.80
C LEU A 41 -9.18 -10.93 7.68
N MET A 42 -8.61 -10.08 6.82
CA MET A 42 -9.35 -9.51 5.69
C MET A 42 -9.82 -10.58 4.71
N LEU A 43 -8.96 -11.57 4.38
CA LEU A 43 -9.33 -12.70 3.54
C LEU A 43 -10.41 -13.58 4.19
N LEU A 44 -10.35 -13.79 5.51
CA LEU A 44 -11.36 -14.54 6.25
C LEU A 44 -12.72 -13.84 6.19
N VAL A 45 -12.75 -12.53 6.47
CA VAL A 45 -13.95 -11.70 6.35
C VAL A 45 -14.52 -11.78 4.95
N LEU A 46 -13.67 -11.75 3.92
CA LEU A 46 -14.09 -11.87 2.53
C LEU A 46 -14.70 -13.23 2.21
N CYS A 47 -14.08 -14.32 2.68
CA CYS A 47 -14.56 -15.69 2.51
C CYS A 47 -15.89 -15.95 3.22
N SER A 48 -16.14 -15.26 4.34
CA SER A 48 -17.41 -15.34 5.06
C SER A 48 -18.59 -14.78 4.23
N ASN A 49 -18.33 -13.80 3.37
CA ASN A 49 -19.40 -13.14 2.61
C ASN A 49 -19.71 -13.86 1.28
N ARG A 50 -20.58 -14.87 1.36
CA ARG A 50 -21.01 -15.70 0.21
C ARG A 50 -21.78 -14.94 -0.88
N SER A 51 -22.28 -13.74 -0.56
CA SER A 51 -23.08 -12.92 -1.49
C SER A 51 -22.23 -12.11 -2.49
N MET A 52 -20.91 -12.06 -2.29
CA MET A 52 -20.04 -11.19 -3.07
C MET A 52 -19.83 -11.70 -4.50
N ASN A 53 -19.84 -10.77 -5.48
CA ASN A 53 -19.55 -11.11 -6.86
C ASN A 53 -18.14 -11.70 -7.00
N ARG A 54 -18.03 -12.87 -7.64
CA ARG A 54 -16.77 -13.59 -7.86
C ARG A 54 -15.68 -12.74 -8.54
N GLY A 55 -16.08 -11.80 -9.41
CA GLY A 55 -15.14 -10.88 -10.05
C GLY A 55 -14.47 -9.93 -9.06
N VAL A 56 -15.25 -9.36 -8.14
CA VAL A 56 -14.75 -8.49 -7.07
C VAL A 56 -13.91 -9.29 -6.08
N PHE A 57 -14.31 -10.52 -5.78
CA PHE A 57 -13.57 -11.41 -4.89
C PHE A 57 -12.15 -11.68 -5.43
N ARG A 58 -12.04 -12.06 -6.71
CA ARG A 58 -10.73 -12.32 -7.34
C ARG A 58 -9.86 -11.07 -7.37
N ALA A 59 -10.43 -9.91 -7.67
CA ALA A 59 -9.71 -8.66 -7.68
C ALA A 59 -9.18 -8.29 -6.28
N TYR A 60 -10.02 -8.43 -5.26
CA TYR A 60 -9.62 -8.21 -3.87
C TYR A 60 -8.51 -9.17 -3.45
N ALA A 61 -8.67 -10.46 -3.72
CA ALA A 61 -7.65 -11.47 -3.41
C ALA A 61 -6.32 -11.19 -4.12
N LEU A 62 -6.36 -10.70 -5.36
CA LEU A 62 -5.16 -10.31 -6.11
C LEU A 62 -4.48 -9.07 -5.49
N THR A 63 -5.26 -8.08 -5.07
CA THR A 63 -4.76 -6.90 -4.36
C THR A 63 -4.10 -7.29 -3.04
N GLU A 64 -4.75 -8.13 -2.22
CA GLU A 64 -4.18 -8.62 -0.97
C GLU A 64 -2.88 -9.41 -1.19
N PHE A 65 -2.85 -10.27 -2.20
CA PHE A 65 -1.63 -10.98 -2.58
C PHE A 65 -0.51 -10.00 -3.00
N GLY A 66 -0.86 -8.93 -3.71
CA GLY A 66 0.08 -7.86 -4.06
C GLY A 66 0.61 -7.10 -2.85
N ILE A 67 -0.24 -6.81 -1.85
CA ILE A 67 0.20 -6.15 -0.61
C ILE A 67 1.11 -7.10 0.18
N PHE A 68 0.74 -8.37 0.30
CA PHE A 68 1.57 -9.40 0.93
C PHE A 68 2.97 -9.47 0.31
N LEU A 69 3.08 -9.44 -1.03
CA LEU A 69 4.38 -9.42 -1.71
C LEU A 69 5.19 -8.15 -1.40
N ILE A 70 4.53 -6.99 -1.27
CA ILE A 70 5.20 -5.75 -0.85
C ILE A 70 5.68 -5.88 0.59
N ASP A 71 4.86 -6.38 1.51
CA ASP A 71 5.24 -6.55 2.92
C ASP A 71 6.42 -7.52 3.08
N VAL A 72 6.42 -8.63 2.34
CA VAL A 72 7.56 -9.55 2.30
C VAL A 72 8.79 -8.87 1.70
N SER A 73 8.64 -8.11 0.62
CA SER A 73 9.75 -7.40 -0.02
C SER A 73 10.34 -6.32 0.90
N THR A 74 9.49 -5.59 1.63
CA THR A 74 9.91 -4.57 2.59
C THR A 74 10.56 -5.19 3.83
N LEU A 75 10.13 -6.37 4.27
CA LEU A 75 10.84 -7.15 5.29
C LEU A 75 12.23 -7.61 4.83
N LEU A 76 12.33 -8.09 3.59
CA LEU A 76 13.59 -8.58 3.02
C LEU A 76 14.59 -7.47 2.71
N LEU A 77 14.11 -6.30 2.27
CA LEU A 77 14.95 -5.15 1.94
C LEU A 77 15.17 -4.24 3.16
N ARG A 78 14.21 -4.12 4.08
CA ARG A 78 14.22 -3.14 5.18
C ARG A 78 14.67 -1.76 4.68
N VAL A 79 13.83 -1.18 3.83
CA VAL A 79 14.08 0.14 3.25
C VAL A 79 13.70 1.21 4.26
N SER A 80 14.67 2.05 4.62
CA SER A 80 14.46 3.25 5.41
C SER A 80 14.65 4.47 4.54
N PHE A 81 13.61 5.28 4.44
CA PHE A 81 13.72 6.63 3.91
C PHE A 81 14.31 7.51 5.00
N ILE A 82 15.40 8.19 4.69
CA ILE A 82 16.04 9.16 5.58
C ILE A 82 15.61 10.54 5.09
N PRO A 83 14.46 11.08 5.52
CA PRO A 83 14.13 12.47 5.21
C PRO A 83 15.23 13.39 5.78
N PRO A 84 15.63 14.47 5.09
CA PRO A 84 15.09 15.03 3.85
C PRO A 84 15.76 14.50 2.57
N PHE A 85 16.64 13.50 2.68
CA PHE A 85 17.39 13.00 1.52
C PHE A 85 16.55 12.03 0.70
N VAL A 86 16.75 12.04 -0.62
CA VAL A 86 16.18 11.05 -1.56
C VAL A 86 16.96 9.71 -1.49
N GLY A 87 17.82 9.55 -0.48
CA GLY A 87 18.61 8.34 -0.28
C GLY A 87 17.74 7.19 0.21
N ILE A 88 17.79 6.08 -0.50
CA ILE A 88 17.20 4.81 -0.06
C ILE A 88 18.29 4.07 0.70
N TYR A 89 18.14 4.00 2.02
CA TYR A 89 19.03 3.20 2.86
C TYR A 89 18.44 1.82 3.07
N CYS A 90 19.26 0.78 2.91
CA CYS A 90 18.82 -0.61 2.91
C CYS A 90 19.66 -1.47 3.87
N GLU A 91 19.02 -2.08 4.86
CA GLU A 91 19.69 -2.93 5.87
C GLU A 91 19.20 -4.39 5.90
N GLY A 92 18.29 -4.76 5.00
CA GLY A 92 17.67 -6.07 4.98
C GLY A 92 18.58 -7.20 4.52
N PHE A 93 18.04 -8.43 4.53
CA PHE A 93 18.77 -9.65 4.19
C PHE A 93 19.39 -9.60 2.78
N ILE A 94 18.62 -9.14 1.79
CA ILE A 94 19.08 -9.01 0.39
C ILE A 94 20.23 -8.00 0.28
N CYS A 95 20.17 -6.90 1.05
CA CYS A 95 21.19 -5.86 1.03
C CYS A 95 22.47 -6.32 1.74
N ARG A 96 22.36 -7.09 2.83
CA ARG A 96 23.52 -7.73 3.49
C ARG A 96 24.17 -8.81 2.63
N ALA A 97 23.41 -9.46 1.76
CA ALA A 97 23.94 -10.41 0.79
C ALA A 97 24.75 -9.75 -0.34
N GLY A 98 24.81 -8.41 -0.40
CA GLY A 98 25.57 -7.68 -1.42
C GLY A 98 24.88 -7.65 -2.78
N ALA A 99 23.55 -7.73 -2.82
CA ALA A 99 22.80 -7.63 -4.06
C ALA A 99 23.03 -6.26 -4.74
N PRO A 100 23.11 -6.20 -6.09
CA PRO A 100 23.32 -4.95 -6.79
C PRO A 100 22.08 -4.03 -6.68
N ASN A 101 22.31 -2.72 -6.68
CA ASN A 101 21.26 -1.70 -6.55
C ASN A 101 20.12 -1.85 -7.56
N ALA A 102 20.42 -2.31 -8.78
CA ALA A 102 19.43 -2.57 -9.82
C ALA A 102 18.41 -3.64 -9.41
N VAL A 103 18.84 -4.69 -8.71
CA VAL A 103 17.96 -5.77 -8.24
C VAL A 103 17.05 -5.27 -7.12
N ILE A 104 17.60 -4.50 -6.17
CA ILE A 104 16.83 -3.90 -5.08
C ILE A 104 15.73 -3.00 -5.63
N LEU A 105 16.07 -2.13 -6.58
CA LEU A 105 15.12 -1.23 -7.21
C LEU A 105 14.09 -1.99 -8.06
N ALA A 106 14.49 -3.05 -8.76
CA ALA A 106 13.58 -3.89 -9.54
C ALA A 106 12.55 -4.60 -8.66
N VAL A 107 12.96 -5.16 -7.52
CA VAL A 107 12.04 -5.81 -6.57
C VAL A 107 11.04 -4.80 -6.02
N LEU A 108 11.52 -3.64 -5.55
CA LEU A 108 10.67 -2.60 -4.98
C LEU A 108 9.67 -2.04 -6.02
N SER A 109 10.15 -1.70 -7.21
CA SER A 109 9.31 -1.16 -8.29
C SER A 109 8.28 -2.17 -8.79
N THR A 110 8.63 -3.46 -8.87
CA THR A 110 7.70 -4.52 -9.27
C THR A 110 6.54 -4.64 -8.27
N GLY A 111 6.83 -4.59 -6.96
CA GLY A 111 5.79 -4.61 -5.94
C GLY A 111 4.80 -3.44 -6.10
N ILE A 112 5.33 -2.22 -6.23
CA ILE A 112 4.52 -1.00 -6.41
C ILE A 112 3.69 -1.07 -7.70
N LEU A 113 4.31 -1.46 -8.82
CA LEU A 113 3.65 -1.56 -10.12
C LEU A 113 2.56 -2.63 -10.15
N PHE A 114 2.68 -3.69 -9.36
CA PHE A 114 1.64 -4.71 -9.26
C PHE A 114 0.47 -4.24 -8.40
N ASN A 115 0.75 -3.51 -7.31
CA ASN A 115 -0.26 -3.15 -6.32
C ASN A 115 -1.17 -1.99 -6.77
N ILE A 116 -0.58 -0.91 -7.29
CA ILE A 116 -1.32 0.28 -7.73
C ILE A 116 -2.47 -0.05 -8.71
N PRO A 117 -2.25 -0.77 -9.83
CA PRO A 117 -3.32 -1.05 -10.77
C PRO A 117 -4.40 -1.98 -10.19
N CYS A 118 -4.01 -2.95 -9.35
CA CYS A 118 -4.97 -3.83 -8.68
C CYS A 118 -5.88 -3.04 -7.73
N TYR A 119 -5.30 -2.15 -6.94
CA TYR A 119 -6.04 -1.25 -6.06
C TYR A 119 -6.98 -0.31 -6.85
N MET A 120 -6.47 0.33 -7.91
CA MET A 120 -7.28 1.22 -8.75
C MET A 120 -8.44 0.48 -9.42
N PHE A 121 -8.21 -0.73 -9.94
CA PHE A 121 -9.28 -1.55 -10.50
C PHE A 121 -10.38 -1.84 -9.46
N LEU A 122 -9.99 -2.21 -8.25
CA LEU A 122 -10.92 -2.50 -7.17
C LEU A 122 -11.73 -1.27 -6.77
N LEU A 123 -11.06 -0.12 -6.62
CA LEU A 123 -11.70 1.15 -6.28
C LEU A 123 -12.75 1.54 -7.34
N VAL A 124 -12.41 1.48 -8.62
CA VAL A 124 -13.34 1.77 -9.72
C VAL A 124 -14.53 0.80 -9.70
N ARG A 125 -14.32 -0.49 -9.45
CA ARG A 125 -15.41 -1.47 -9.36
C ARG A 125 -16.33 -1.21 -8.18
N MET A 126 -15.79 -0.89 -7.01
CA MET A 126 -16.60 -0.53 -5.84
C MET A 126 -17.39 0.75 -6.08
N HIS A 127 -16.77 1.75 -6.71
CA HIS A 127 -17.45 2.98 -7.09
C HIS A 127 -18.61 2.71 -8.06
N GLN A 128 -18.41 1.86 -9.07
CA GLN A 128 -19.47 1.44 -10.00
C GLN A 128 -20.63 0.73 -9.27
N LEU A 129 -20.35 -0.11 -8.28
CA LEU A 129 -21.40 -0.80 -7.50
C LEU A 129 -22.22 0.17 -6.65
N ILE A 130 -21.55 1.12 -5.99
CA ILE A 130 -22.21 2.16 -5.19
C ILE A 130 -23.07 3.06 -6.10
N THR A 131 -22.48 3.53 -7.21
CA THR A 131 -23.18 4.43 -8.14
C THR A 131 -24.36 3.76 -8.85
N ALA A 132 -24.23 2.47 -9.22
CA ALA A 132 -25.32 1.69 -9.80
C ALA A 132 -26.51 1.56 -8.84
N GLY A 133 -26.25 1.40 -7.54
CA GLY A 133 -27.29 1.39 -6.51
C GLY A 133 -27.94 2.75 -6.26
N THR A 134 -27.25 3.86 -6.56
CA THR A 134 -27.77 5.22 -6.35
C THR A 134 -28.65 5.78 -7.50
N ASN A 135 -28.89 5.01 -8.56
CA ASN A 135 -29.80 5.42 -9.64
C ASN A 135 -31.27 5.20 -9.26
N GLN A 136 -31.98 6.26 -8.84
CA GLN A 136 -33.28 6.65 -9.45
C GLN A 136 -33.95 7.93 -8.91
N ARG A 137 -33.57 8.51 -7.75
CA ARG A 137 -34.34 9.65 -7.18
C ARG A 137 -33.89 11.06 -7.54
N TRP A 138 -32.79 11.22 -8.25
CA TRP A 138 -32.34 12.52 -8.78
C TRP A 138 -32.59 12.64 -10.29
N LYS A 139 -33.72 12.11 -10.77
CA LYS A 139 -34.31 12.57 -12.03
C LYS A 139 -34.64 14.06 -11.87
N LEU A 140 -33.68 14.92 -12.17
CA LEU A 140 -33.89 16.35 -12.37
C LEU A 140 -34.98 16.62 -13.43
N SER A 141 -35.34 15.62 -14.24
CA SER A 141 -36.46 15.69 -15.19
C SER A 141 -37.84 15.82 -14.53
N GLU A 142 -38.03 15.45 -13.25
CA GLU A 142 -39.29 15.72 -12.53
C GLU A 142 -39.39 17.15 -11.99
N ARG A 143 -38.26 17.87 -11.85
CA ARG A 143 -38.27 19.28 -11.41
C ARG A 143 -38.44 20.28 -12.54
N LEU A 144 -38.21 19.88 -13.80
CA LEU A 144 -38.44 20.71 -14.98
C LEU A 144 -39.82 20.48 -15.66
N GLY A 145 -40.61 19.53 -15.15
CA GLY A 145 -41.91 19.14 -15.72
C GLY A 145 -43.13 19.93 -15.22
N LYS A 146 -43.00 20.80 -14.21
CA LYS A 146 -44.07 21.74 -13.81
C LYS A 146 -43.76 23.14 -14.33
N ARG A 147 -43.96 23.37 -15.64
CA ARG A 147 -44.26 24.73 -16.09
C ARG A 147 -45.71 25.03 -15.70
N PRO A 148 -46.01 26.15 -15.01
CA PRO A 148 -47.38 26.58 -14.83
C PRO A 148 -47.96 26.93 -16.20
N VAL A 149 -49.09 26.31 -16.54
CA VAL A 149 -49.96 26.78 -17.61
C VAL A 149 -50.61 28.05 -17.07
N PHE A 150 -50.29 29.20 -17.68
CA PHE A 150 -51.05 30.42 -17.49
C PHE A 150 -52.28 30.32 -18.40
N GLU A 151 -53.45 30.15 -17.80
CA GLU A 151 -54.75 30.51 -18.38
C GLU A 151 -55.17 31.89 -17.86
#